data_AF-A0A3D4FT91-F1
#
_entry.id   AF-A0A3D4FT91-F1
#
_cell.length_a   1.000
_cell.length_b   1.000
_cell.length_c   1.000
_cell.angle_alpha   90.00
_cell.angle_beta   90.00
_cell.angle_gamma   90.00
#
_symmetry.space_group_name_H-M   'P 1'
#
loop_
_entity.id
_entity.type
_entity.pdbx_description
1 polymer ?
#
loop_
_entity_poly.entity_id
_entity_poly.type
_entity_poly.pdbx_seq_one_letter_code
_entity_poly.pdbx_strand_id
1 'polypeptide(L)' 'MQPVISEFRLARRVQFYETDTAGLVHFSVFFRYLEEAEHAMWRAAGLSIAPPGADIGFP' A
#
# COMPACT_ATOMS: atom_id res chain seq x y z
N MET A 1 25.57 -3.89 -3.55
CA MET A 1 24.69 -2.74 -3.85
C MET A 1 23.26 -3.19 -3.60
N GLN A 2 22.46 -2.40 -2.87
CA GLN A 2 21.02 -2.66 -2.73
C GLN A 2 20.41 -2.61 -4.15
N PRO A 3 19.56 -3.58 -4.55
CA PRO A 3 18.88 -3.49 -5.84
C PRO A 3 18.03 -2.20 -5.88
N VAL A 4 18.14 -1.46 -6.99
CA VAL A 4 17.29 -0.30 -7.23
C VAL A 4 15.92 -0.82 -7.65
N ILE A 5 14.93 -0.72 -6.77
CA ILE A 5 13.55 -1.06 -7.08
C ILE A 5 12.96 0.06 -7.94
N SER A 6 12.63 -0.25 -9.19
CA SER A 6 11.94 0.67 -10.11
C SER A 6 10.46 0.33 -10.30
N GLU A 7 10.03 -0.87 -9.90
CA GLU A 7 8.66 -1.36 -9.99
C GLU A 7 8.38 -2.34 -8.84
N PHE A 8 7.15 -2.31 -8.31
CA PHE A 8 6.64 -3.29 -7.36
C PHE A 8 5.19 -3.64 -7.70
N ARG A 9 4.83 -4.92 -7.54
CA ARG A 9 3.45 -5.40 -7.77
C ARG A 9 2.92 -6.06 -6.51
N LEU A 10 1.82 -5.54 -6.00
CA LEU A 10 1.09 -6.11 -4.88
C LEU A 10 -0.16 -6.83 -5.40
N ALA A 11 -0.26 -8.12 -5.10
CA ALA A 11 -1.47 -8.90 -5.33
C ALA A 11 -2.24 -9.04 -4.02
N ARG A 12 -3.52 -8.69 -4.05
CA ARG A 12 -4.43 -8.82 -2.91
C ARG A 12 -5.81 -9.29 -3.34
N ARG A 13 -6.57 -9.82 -2.38
CA ARG A 13 -7.98 -10.18 -2.59
C ARG A 13 -8.86 -8.94 -2.36
N VAL A 14 -9.78 -8.68 -3.28
CA VAL A 14 -10.86 -7.71 -3.07
C VAL A 14 -11.85 -8.29 -2.06
N GLN A 15 -12.17 -7.51 -1.04
CA GLN A 15 -13.14 -7.84 0.01
C GLN A 15 -14.52 -7.29 -0.34
N PHE A 16 -15.56 -7.89 0.22
CA PHE A 16 -16.95 -7.49 -0.07
C PHE A 16 -17.24 -6.02 0.28
N TYR A 17 -16.71 -5.51 1.40
CA TYR A 17 -16.95 -4.13 1.83
C TYR A 17 -16.24 -3.07 0.97
N GLU A 18 -15.40 -3.50 0.02
CA GLU A 18 -14.64 -2.62 -0.87
C GLU A 18 -15.39 -2.33 -2.16
N THR A 19 -16.47 -3.07 -2.43
CA THR A 19 -17.26 -2.92 -3.64
C THR A 19 -18.45 -1.98 -3.45
N ASP A 20 -18.80 -1.24 -4.50
CA ASP A 20 -19.98 -0.40 -4.54
C ASP A 20 -21.23 -1.15 -5.04
N THR A 21 -22.34 -0.43 -5.24
CA THR A 21 -23.60 -1.02 -5.71
C THR A 21 -23.56 -1.49 -7.16
N ALA A 22 -22.54 -1.12 -7.93
CA ALA A 22 -22.29 -1.65 -9.27
C ALA A 22 -21.49 -2.96 -9.24
N GLY A 23 -21.03 -3.42 -8.07
CA GLY A 23 -20.24 -4.64 -7.91
C GLY A 23 -18.78 -4.47 -8.31
N LEU A 24 -18.30 -3.23 -8.41
CA LEU A 24 -16.91 -2.89 -8.70
C LEU A 24 -16.25 -2.32 -7.44
N VAL A 25 -14.93 -2.32 -7.38
CA VAL A 25 -14.19 -1.63 -6.31
C VAL A 25 -14.56 -0.14 -6.35
N HIS A 26 -15.07 0.38 -5.23
CA HIS A 26 -15.41 1.79 -5.13
C HIS A 26 -14.14 2.64 -5.35
N PHE A 27 -14.23 3.72 -6.14
CA PHE A 27 -13.05 4.46 -6.57
C PHE A 27 -12.14 4.92 -5.41
N SER A 28 -12.74 5.30 -4.26
CA SER A 28 -11.98 5.77 -3.10
C SER A 28 -11.15 4.66 -2.43
N VAL A 29 -11.51 3.39 -2.64
CA VAL A 29 -10.77 2.25 -2.09
C VAL A 29 -9.42 2.08 -2.80
N PHE A 30 -9.31 2.51 -4.07
CA PHE A 30 -8.02 2.46 -4.76
C PHE A 30 -6.93 3.27 -4.05
N PHE A 31 -7.25 4.35 -3.32
CA PHE A 31 -6.25 5.07 -2.52
C PHE A 31 -5.63 4.20 -1.42
N ARG A 32 -6.41 3.33 -0.79
CA ARG A 32 -5.90 2.36 0.20
C ARG A 32 -5.01 1.32 -0.48
N TYR A 33 -5.37 0.85 -1.66
CA TYR A 33 -4.54 -0.11 -2.40
C TYR A 33 -3.20 0.50 -2.83
N LEU A 34 -3.20 1.78 -3.20
CA LEU A 34 -1.97 2.51 -3.53
C LEU A 34 -1.06 2.65 -2.30
N GLU A 35 -1.62 3.04 -1.15
CA GLU A 35 -0.89 3.14 0.12
C GLU A 35 -0.31 1.78 0.54
N GLU A 36 -1.11 0.70 0.49
CA GLU A 36 -0.64 -0.67 0.77
C GLU A 36 0.52 -1.09 -0.15
N ALA A 37 0.42 -0.78 -1.45
CA ALA A 37 1.45 -1.10 -2.44
C ALA A 37 2.73 -0.28 -2.22
N GLU A 38 2.60 1.02 -1.91
CA GLU A 38 3.73 1.89 -1.56
C GLU A 38 4.46 1.37 -0.32
N HIS A 39 3.72 1.05 0.75
CA HIS A 39 4.30 0.53 1.99
C HIS A 39 5.04 -0.79 1.77
N ALA A 40 4.48 -1.66 0.93
CA ALA A 40 5.12 -2.93 0.58
C ALA A 40 6.39 -2.71 -0.26
N MET A 41 6.36 -1.77 -1.20
CA MET A 41 7.52 -1.40 -2.01
C MET A 41 8.65 -0.79 -1.17
N TRP A 42 8.35 0.15 -0.26
CA TRP A 42 9.37 0.79 0.59
C TRP A 42 10.06 -0.25 1.47
N ARG A 43 9.29 -1.16 2.08
CA ARG A 43 9.85 -2.28 2.85
C ARG A 43 10.74 -3.17 1.98
N ALA A 44 10.31 -3.50 0.76
CA ALA A 44 11.12 -4.29 -0.17
C ALA A 44 12.43 -3.58 -0.56
N ALA A 45 12.42 -2.24 -0.62
CA ALA A 45 13.61 -1.42 -0.86
C ALA A 45 14.50 -1.25 0.37
N GLY A 46 14.09 -1.77 1.54
CA GLY A 46 14.79 -1.56 2.81
C GLY A 46 14.56 -0.17 3.43
N LEU A 47 13.51 0.52 3.01
CA LEU A 47 13.08 1.82 3.51
C LEU A 47 11.96 1.66 4.54
N SER A 48 11.81 2.65 5.42
CA SER A 48 10.69 2.78 6.35
C SER A 48 10.01 4.12 6.16
N ILE A 49 8.68 4.16 6.27
CA ILE A 49 7.91 5.38 6.10
C ILE A 49 8.04 6.30 7.30
N ALA A 50 7.93 5.72 8.49
CA ALA A 50 8.22 6.39 9.74
C ALA A 50 9.40 5.70 10.44
N PRO A 51 10.28 6.47 11.12
CA PRO A 51 11.27 5.88 11.99
C PRO A 51 10.58 5.19 13.18
N PRO A 52 11.17 4.10 13.72
CA PRO A 52 10.69 3.51 14.95
C PRO A 52 10.64 4.56 16.08
N GLY A 53 9.49 4.69 16.74
CA GLY A 53 9.31 5.64 17.85
C GLY A 53 9.05 7.09 17.44
N ALA A 54 8.59 7.35 16.20
CA ALA A 54 8.15 8.68 15.80
C ALA A 54 7.04 9.22 16.72
N ASP A 55 7.12 10.50 17.09
CA ASP A 55 6.11 11.18 17.92
C ASP A 55 4.72 11.20 17.27
N ILE A 56 4.68 11.17 15.93
CA ILE A 56 3.46 11.08 15.13
C ILE A 56 3.47 9.72 14.43
N GLY A 57 2.44 8.92 14.71
CA GLY A 57 2.22 7.65 14.04
C GLY A 57 1.93 7.86 12.57
N PHE A 58 2.47 6.98 11.74
CA PHE A 58 2.06 6.80 10.36
C PHE A 58 1.12 5.58 10.30
N PRO A 59 0.01 5.61 9.54
CA PRO A 59 -0.92 4.49 9.40
C PRO A 59 -0.27 3.15 9.02
#